data_AF-A0A535BV62-F1
#
_entry.id   AF-A0A535BV62-F1
#
_cell.length_a   1.000
_cell.length_b   1.000
_cell.length_c   1.000
_cell.angle_alpha   90.00
_cell.angle_beta   90.00
_cell.angle_gamma   90.00
#
_symmetry.space_group_name_H-M   'P 1'
#
loop_
_entity.id
_entity.type
_entity.pdbx_description
1 polymer ?
#
loop_
_entity_poly.entity_id
_entity_poly.type
_entity_poly.pdbx_seq_one_letter_code
_entity_poly.pdbx_strand_id
1 'polypeptide(L)'
;MRYKKIEGKYRSTAQPGYHRVLQPCELNMYEVSQEAPTETWIEEHLPELLAFFKLHPESKAAILVYSVATARRLYIQLKAYFEPHGITVGENTGLTHRDDRRASFEKHILVGTSTVDIGVDFRINYLIFEAYSAGSFLQRFGRLGRHSGFPVYRAHALLPRFVLERLTLKLGTFEEVERETFNAAVREAFPVEAEFKSYTQRWGVVQAAQVVAELQGQSKKDANEAFSNALSDQYDLFYGQQTQPTMLKALKKYWALHNKQPEILAELSSFRGLSPLSCGVWDTDNHLQTYDLFFLLANTEFEILSSAEFMKEVKHQELEERDYKDQLLYLKIIKYVPERQQLILGLRFVVADFATSLHNVQVLDNFIVREPSFTWRDQVNRALKT
;
A
#
# COMPACT_ATOMS: atom_id res chain seq x y z
N MET A 1 17.51 21.09 -16.23
CA MET A 1 18.05 19.70 -16.30
C MET A 1 18.33 19.36 -17.77
N ARG A 2 19.56 18.96 -18.11
CA ARG A 2 19.84 18.33 -19.41
C ARG A 2 19.60 16.83 -19.27
N TYR A 3 18.55 16.30 -19.87
CA TYR A 3 18.34 14.86 -19.97
C TYR A 3 18.59 14.41 -21.41
N LYS A 4 19.16 13.22 -21.56
CA LYS A 4 19.31 12.56 -22.85
C LYS A 4 18.16 11.57 -22.98
N LYS A 5 17.19 11.87 -23.85
CA LYS A 5 16.12 10.94 -24.18
C LYS A 5 16.74 9.79 -24.96
N ILE A 6 16.73 8.59 -24.38
CA ILE A 6 17.13 7.36 -25.08
C ILE A 6 15.84 6.73 -25.57
N GLU A 7 15.61 6.79 -26.88
CA GLU A 7 14.49 6.11 -27.53
C GLU A 7 14.96 4.73 -27.99
N GLY A 8 14.36 3.68 -27.43
CA GLY A 8 14.56 2.30 -27.87
C GLY A 8 13.44 1.87 -28.80
N LYS A 9 13.77 1.14 -29.87
CA LYS A 9 12.77 0.39 -30.66
C LYS A 9 12.62 -0.99 -30.05
N TYR A 10 11.50 -1.26 -29.40
CA TYR A 10 11.16 -2.59 -28.92
C TYR A 10 10.81 -3.47 -30.13
N ARG A 11 11.28 -4.72 -30.12
CA ARG A 11 10.93 -5.70 -31.15
C ARG A 11 10.67 -7.05 -30.51
N SER A 12 9.79 -7.83 -31.11
CA SER A 12 9.39 -9.15 -30.62
C SER A 12 10.32 -10.28 -31.08
N THR A 13 11.28 -9.99 -31.99
CA THR A 13 12.18 -10.97 -32.60
C THR A 13 13.64 -10.72 -32.23
N ALA A 14 14.39 -11.82 -32.05
CA ALA A 14 15.80 -11.75 -31.68
C ALA A 14 16.65 -11.14 -32.81
N GLN A 15 17.46 -10.14 -32.47
CA GLN A 15 18.37 -9.45 -33.38
C GLN A 15 19.73 -9.20 -32.67
N PRO A 16 20.82 -8.88 -33.39
CA PRO A 16 22.08 -8.50 -32.75
C PRO A 16 21.89 -7.30 -31.80
N GLY A 17 22.32 -7.43 -30.54
CA GLY A 17 22.08 -6.42 -29.50
C GLY A 17 20.71 -6.50 -28.81
N TYR A 18 19.89 -7.49 -29.14
CA TYR A 18 18.60 -7.74 -28.50
C TYR A 18 18.78 -8.21 -27.04
N HIS A 19 18.19 -7.46 -26.11
CA HIS A 19 18.05 -7.89 -24.73
C HIS A 19 16.59 -8.23 -24.45
N ARG A 20 16.32 -9.49 -24.09
CA ARG A 20 14.96 -9.94 -23.78
C ARG A 20 14.53 -9.39 -22.43
N VAL A 21 13.58 -8.46 -22.45
CA VAL A 21 13.06 -7.78 -21.26
C VAL A 21 11.98 -8.61 -20.54
N LEU A 22 11.29 -9.49 -21.25
CA LEU A 22 10.22 -10.35 -20.74
C LEU A 22 10.25 -11.70 -21.45
N GLN A 23 10.19 -12.80 -20.71
CA GLN A 23 9.99 -14.14 -21.27
C GLN A 23 8.55 -14.30 -21.78
N PRO A 24 8.32 -15.14 -22.81
CA PRO A 24 6.96 -15.54 -23.18
C PRO A 24 6.21 -16.07 -21.95
N CYS A 25 5.00 -15.57 -21.73
CA CYS A 25 4.19 -15.93 -20.59
C CYS A 25 2.73 -16.08 -20.98
N GLU A 26 2.07 -17.05 -20.37
CA GLU A 26 0.62 -17.24 -20.45
C GLU A 26 -0.04 -16.32 -19.42
N LEU A 27 -1.01 -15.52 -19.84
CA LEU A 27 -1.81 -14.68 -18.95
C LEU A 27 -3.27 -15.13 -19.01
N ASN A 28 -3.76 -15.64 -17.89
CA ASN A 28 -5.17 -15.93 -17.68
C ASN A 28 -5.80 -14.81 -16.87
N MET A 29 -7.02 -14.41 -17.22
CA MET A 29 -7.73 -13.32 -16.56
C MET A 29 -9.06 -13.82 -16.02
N TYR A 30 -9.35 -13.51 -14.75
CA TYR A 30 -10.54 -13.97 -14.06
C TYR A 30 -11.25 -12.80 -13.38
N GLU A 31 -12.56 -12.93 -13.23
CA GLU A 31 -13.35 -11.99 -12.46
C GLU A 31 -13.15 -12.24 -10.97
N VAL A 32 -12.99 -11.16 -10.20
CA VAL A 32 -13.18 -11.17 -8.75
C VAL A 32 -14.30 -10.24 -8.34
N SER A 33 -15.09 -10.69 -7.38
CA SER A 33 -16.24 -9.98 -6.85
C SER A 33 -16.39 -10.26 -5.35
N GLN A 34 -17.40 -9.68 -4.72
CA GLN A 34 -17.73 -10.03 -3.34
C GLN A 34 -18.24 -11.48 -3.21
N GLU A 35 -18.88 -12.02 -4.26
CA GLU A 35 -19.41 -13.38 -4.29
C GLU A 35 -18.33 -14.41 -4.63
N ALA A 36 -17.29 -14.01 -5.37
CA ALA A 36 -16.14 -14.82 -5.72
C ALA A 36 -14.85 -14.06 -5.34
N PRO A 37 -14.50 -14.02 -4.04
CA PRO A 37 -13.31 -13.33 -3.58
C PRO A 37 -12.04 -14.08 -3.97
N THR A 38 -10.93 -13.36 -4.02
CA THR A 38 -9.59 -13.89 -4.33
C THR A 38 -9.22 -15.11 -3.51
N GLU A 39 -9.57 -15.15 -2.22
CA GLU A 39 -9.27 -16.28 -1.33
C GLU A 39 -9.96 -17.56 -1.79
N THR A 40 -11.26 -17.49 -2.10
CA THR A 40 -12.03 -18.62 -2.63
C THR A 40 -11.50 -19.07 -3.98
N TRP A 41 -11.20 -18.14 -4.88
CA TRP A 41 -10.61 -18.48 -6.18
C TRP A 41 -9.27 -19.22 -6.01
N ILE A 42 -8.39 -18.74 -5.13
CA ILE A 42 -7.10 -19.40 -4.85
C ILE A 42 -7.32 -20.80 -4.27
N GLU A 43 -8.25 -20.95 -3.32
CA GLU A 43 -8.60 -22.23 -2.70
C GLU A 43 -9.01 -23.28 -3.74
N GLU A 44 -9.88 -22.90 -4.68
CA GLU A 44 -10.35 -23.77 -5.76
C GLU A 44 -9.21 -24.17 -6.72
N HIS A 45 -8.17 -23.34 -6.86
CA HIS A 45 -7.05 -23.56 -7.77
C HIS A 45 -5.78 -24.10 -7.08
N LEU A 46 -5.81 -24.40 -5.77
CA LEU A 46 -4.71 -25.05 -5.07
C LEU A 46 -4.25 -26.37 -5.72
N PRO A 47 -5.14 -27.25 -6.22
CA PRO A 47 -4.73 -28.46 -6.90
C PRO A 47 -3.97 -28.19 -8.20
N GLU A 48 -4.34 -27.16 -8.96
CA GLU A 48 -3.64 -26.75 -10.19
C GLU A 48 -2.24 -26.24 -9.85
N LEU A 49 -2.13 -25.35 -8.85
CA LEU A 49 -0.84 -24.83 -8.40
C LEU A 49 0.08 -25.96 -7.93
N LEU A 50 -0.45 -26.93 -7.17
CA LEU A 50 0.32 -28.11 -6.76
C LEU A 50 0.76 -28.96 -7.96
N ALA A 51 -0.12 -29.18 -8.94
CA ALA A 51 0.22 -29.89 -10.17
C ALA A 51 1.34 -29.17 -10.95
N PHE A 52 1.31 -27.84 -10.99
CA PHE A 52 2.36 -27.02 -11.59
C PHE A 52 3.72 -27.24 -10.90
N PHE A 53 3.78 -27.21 -9.56
CA PHE A 53 5.01 -27.50 -8.82
C PHE A 53 5.49 -28.94 -9.00
N LYS A 54 4.59 -29.93 -9.11
CA LYS A 54 4.97 -31.33 -9.40
C LYS A 54 5.58 -31.48 -10.78
N LEU A 55 5.05 -30.78 -11.78
CA LEU A 55 5.56 -30.81 -13.15
C LEU A 55 6.87 -30.01 -13.28
N HIS A 56 7.02 -28.95 -12.48
CA HIS A 56 8.16 -28.04 -12.51
C HIS A 56 8.71 -27.80 -11.08
N PRO A 57 9.48 -28.74 -10.51
CA PRO A 57 9.90 -28.72 -9.10
C PRO A 57 10.70 -27.48 -8.69
N GLU A 58 11.47 -26.90 -9.60
CA GLU A 58 12.28 -25.70 -9.35
C GLU A 58 11.46 -24.39 -9.39
N SER A 59 10.16 -24.47 -9.63
CA SER A 59 9.32 -23.28 -9.80
C SER A 59 9.26 -22.41 -8.55
N LYS A 60 8.92 -21.15 -8.77
CA LYS A 60 8.71 -20.15 -7.74
C LYS A 60 7.46 -19.36 -8.07
N ALA A 61 6.57 -19.23 -7.09
CA ALA A 61 5.29 -18.56 -7.24
C ALA A 61 5.19 -17.31 -6.37
N ALA A 62 4.53 -16.26 -6.89
CA ALA A 62 4.10 -15.12 -6.09
C ALA A 62 2.57 -14.97 -6.14
N ILE A 63 1.98 -14.64 -4.99
CA ILE A 63 0.56 -14.35 -4.82
C ILE A 63 0.45 -12.95 -4.23
N LEU A 64 0.00 -12.00 -5.05
CA LEU A 64 0.01 -10.57 -4.71
C LEU A 64 -1.42 -10.04 -4.55
N VAL A 65 -1.79 -9.74 -3.32
CA VAL A 65 -3.12 -9.21 -2.95
C VAL A 65 -3.00 -7.79 -2.40
N TYR A 66 -4.11 -7.06 -2.28
CA TYR A 66 -4.08 -5.70 -1.74
C TYR A 66 -4.10 -5.65 -0.22
N SER A 67 -4.88 -6.53 0.41
CA SER A 67 -5.09 -6.52 1.85
C SER A 67 -4.00 -7.32 2.57
N VAL A 68 -3.40 -6.70 3.59
CA VAL A 68 -2.47 -7.39 4.50
C VAL A 68 -3.19 -8.54 5.24
N ALA A 69 -4.45 -8.35 5.63
CA ALA A 69 -5.22 -9.40 6.29
C ALA A 69 -5.50 -10.59 5.36
N THR A 70 -5.82 -10.32 4.09
CA THR A 70 -5.99 -11.38 3.08
C THR A 70 -4.69 -12.11 2.82
N ALA A 71 -3.57 -11.40 2.66
CA ALA A 71 -2.26 -12.03 2.51
C ALA A 71 -1.92 -12.94 3.70
N ARG A 72 -2.24 -12.50 4.93
CA ARG A 72 -1.99 -13.27 6.14
C ARG A 72 -2.83 -14.55 6.20
N ARG A 73 -4.12 -14.47 5.88
CA ARG A 73 -5.01 -15.65 5.83
C ARG A 73 -4.58 -16.63 4.75
N LEU A 74 -4.27 -16.13 3.56
CA LEU A 74 -3.71 -16.93 2.46
C LEU A 74 -2.40 -17.59 2.87
N TYR A 75 -1.49 -16.88 3.55
CA TYR A 75 -0.24 -17.46 4.04
C TYR A 75 -0.50 -18.67 4.94
N ILE A 76 -1.40 -18.56 5.93
CA ILE A 76 -1.75 -19.65 6.84
C ILE A 76 -2.34 -20.84 6.07
N GLN A 77 -3.30 -20.58 5.17
CA GLN A 77 -3.97 -21.61 4.37
C GLN A 77 -3.00 -22.33 3.44
N LEU A 78 -2.20 -21.57 2.69
CA LEU A 78 -1.22 -22.08 1.73
C LEU A 78 -0.13 -22.89 2.45
N LYS A 79 0.37 -22.39 3.59
CA LYS A 79 1.35 -23.11 4.41
C LYS A 79 0.81 -24.47 4.83
N ALA A 80 -0.40 -24.51 5.39
CA ALA A 80 -1.04 -25.76 5.81
C ALA A 80 -1.23 -26.75 4.65
N TYR A 81 -1.57 -26.25 3.45
CA TYR A 81 -1.77 -27.08 2.27
C TYR A 81 -0.47 -27.59 1.63
N PHE A 82 0.57 -26.75 1.56
CA PHE A 82 1.79 -27.01 0.78
C PHE A 82 2.95 -27.62 1.58
N GLU A 83 3.03 -27.39 2.89
CA GLU A 83 4.08 -27.99 3.73
C GLU A 83 4.12 -29.52 3.68
N PRO A 84 2.97 -30.24 3.70
CA PRO A 84 2.95 -31.71 3.51
C PRO A 84 3.53 -32.19 2.17
N HIS A 85 3.65 -31.30 1.19
CA HIS A 85 4.22 -31.57 -0.13
C HIS A 85 5.68 -31.09 -0.27
N GLY A 86 6.30 -30.62 0.82
CA GLY A 86 7.67 -30.08 0.80
C GLY A 86 7.80 -28.71 0.14
N ILE A 87 6.68 -28.03 -0.12
CA ILE A 87 6.65 -26.70 -0.75
C ILE A 87 6.53 -25.65 0.35
N THR A 88 7.62 -24.91 0.56
CA THR A 88 7.67 -23.90 1.62
C THR A 88 6.99 -22.59 1.21
N VAL A 89 6.20 -21.99 2.11
CA VAL A 89 5.48 -20.73 1.87
C VAL A 89 6.06 -19.62 2.76
N GLY A 90 6.16 -18.41 2.21
CA GLY A 90 6.62 -17.20 2.90
C GLY A 90 5.61 -16.06 2.78
N GLU A 91 5.59 -15.18 3.78
CA GLU A 91 4.77 -13.97 3.80
C GLU A 91 5.65 -12.73 3.66
N ASN A 92 5.21 -11.74 2.90
CA ASN A 92 5.81 -10.40 2.85
C ASN A 92 4.73 -9.33 2.76
N THR A 93 4.35 -8.83 3.92
CA THR A 93 3.40 -7.74 4.09
C THR A 93 4.01 -6.62 4.94
N GLY A 94 3.23 -5.55 5.16
CA GLY A 94 3.61 -4.49 6.10
C GLY A 94 3.73 -4.97 7.56
N LEU A 95 3.14 -6.12 7.91
CA LEU A 95 3.18 -6.72 9.24
C LEU A 95 4.26 -7.80 9.40
N THR A 96 4.92 -8.19 8.31
CA THR A 96 5.98 -9.21 8.37
C THR A 96 7.23 -8.62 9.01
N HIS A 97 7.78 -9.31 10.02
CA HIS A 97 9.04 -8.96 10.65
C HIS A 97 10.20 -8.91 9.62
N ARG A 98 11.21 -8.09 9.89
CA ARG A 98 12.27 -7.79 8.90
C ARG A 98 13.06 -9.01 8.46
N ASP A 99 13.33 -9.93 9.38
CA ASP A 99 14.11 -11.14 9.12
C ASP A 99 13.30 -12.15 8.31
N ASP A 100 12.02 -12.33 8.66
CA ASP A 100 11.09 -13.19 7.91
C ASP A 100 10.86 -12.68 6.49
N ARG A 101 10.84 -11.36 6.31
CA ARG A 101 10.72 -10.75 4.99
C ARG A 101 11.86 -11.18 4.08
N ARG A 102 13.10 -11.20 4.57
CA ARG A 102 14.25 -11.67 3.76
C ARG A 102 14.17 -13.17 3.50
N ALA A 103 13.84 -13.96 4.52
CA ALA A 103 13.70 -15.40 4.39
C ALA A 103 12.57 -15.81 3.43
N SER A 104 11.53 -14.97 3.30
CA SER A 104 10.39 -15.21 2.41
C SER A 104 10.80 -15.32 0.93
N PHE A 105 11.88 -14.66 0.51
CA PHE A 105 12.36 -14.68 -0.87
C PHE A 105 13.07 -15.95 -1.27
N GLU A 106 13.43 -16.79 -0.31
CA GLU A 106 14.02 -18.10 -0.59
C GLU A 106 12.94 -19.19 -0.64
N LYS A 107 11.71 -18.88 -0.25
CA LYS A 107 10.58 -19.82 -0.22
C LYS A 107 10.10 -20.13 -1.64
N HIS A 108 9.34 -21.22 -1.79
CA HIS A 108 8.77 -21.63 -3.07
C HIS A 108 7.59 -20.75 -3.48
N ILE A 109 6.77 -20.37 -2.49
CA ILE A 109 5.62 -19.49 -2.68
C ILE A 109 5.80 -18.26 -1.80
N LEU A 110 5.69 -17.07 -2.39
CA LEU A 110 5.63 -15.79 -1.69
C LEU A 110 4.21 -15.26 -1.73
N VAL A 111 3.62 -14.98 -0.57
CA VAL A 111 2.36 -14.26 -0.44
C VAL A 111 2.65 -12.85 0.03
N GLY A 112 2.17 -11.82 -0.66
CA GLY A 112 2.49 -10.45 -0.27
C GLY A 112 1.51 -9.41 -0.78
N THR A 113 1.79 -8.16 -0.40
CA THR A 113 1.05 -6.99 -0.86
C THR A 113 1.90 -6.06 -1.73
N SER A 114 1.49 -4.80 -1.91
CA SER A 114 2.25 -3.81 -2.67
C SER A 114 3.65 -3.51 -2.11
N THR A 115 4.00 -4.02 -0.93
CA THR A 115 5.39 -4.04 -0.43
C THR A 115 6.33 -4.82 -1.36
N VAL A 116 5.80 -5.76 -2.16
CA VAL A 116 6.56 -6.50 -3.18
C VAL A 116 6.71 -5.68 -4.48
N ASP A 117 5.83 -4.70 -4.72
CA ASP A 117 5.85 -3.89 -5.95
C ASP A 117 7.06 -2.94 -6.01
N ILE A 118 7.72 -2.65 -4.88
CA ILE A 118 8.87 -1.74 -4.78
C ILE A 118 10.02 -2.42 -3.99
N GLY A 119 11.18 -2.60 -4.64
CA GLY A 119 12.45 -2.81 -3.94
C GLY A 119 12.88 -4.25 -3.65
N VAL A 120 12.21 -5.28 -4.20
CA VAL A 120 12.65 -6.67 -4.06
C VAL A 120 12.61 -7.41 -5.40
N ASP A 121 13.66 -8.18 -5.69
CA ASP A 121 13.78 -9.03 -6.86
C ASP A 121 13.56 -10.51 -6.47
N PHE A 122 12.31 -10.95 -6.45
CA PHE A 122 11.93 -12.34 -6.21
C PHE A 122 11.75 -13.05 -7.56
N ARG A 123 12.58 -14.07 -7.83
CA ARG A 123 12.65 -14.78 -9.10
C ARG A 123 11.49 -15.78 -9.22
N ILE A 124 10.50 -15.47 -10.05
CA ILE A 124 9.26 -16.26 -10.21
C ILE A 124 8.95 -16.67 -11.64
N ASN A 125 8.17 -17.74 -11.76
CA ASN A 125 7.57 -18.20 -13.01
C ASN A 125 6.07 -18.51 -12.91
N TYR A 126 5.47 -18.37 -11.72
CA TYR A 126 4.03 -18.44 -11.53
C TYR A 126 3.57 -17.21 -10.75
N LEU A 127 2.56 -16.50 -11.23
CA LEU A 127 2.08 -15.27 -10.62
C LEU A 127 0.55 -15.28 -10.51
N ILE A 128 0.02 -15.14 -9.30
CA ILE A 128 -1.40 -14.81 -9.07
C ILE A 128 -1.43 -13.39 -8.51
N PHE A 129 -2.25 -12.50 -9.08
CA PHE A 129 -2.28 -11.12 -8.60
C PHE A 129 -3.63 -10.43 -8.79
N GLU A 130 -3.98 -9.60 -7.83
CA GLU A 130 -5.10 -8.65 -7.95
C GLU A 130 -4.64 -7.37 -8.67
N ALA A 131 -5.54 -6.74 -9.41
CA ALA A 131 -5.29 -5.39 -9.94
C ALA A 131 -6.55 -4.52 -10.02
N TYR A 132 -6.48 -3.32 -9.44
CA TYR A 132 -7.52 -2.28 -9.47
C TYR A 132 -7.10 -1.01 -10.22
N SER A 133 -5.84 -0.92 -10.66
CA SER A 133 -5.38 0.15 -11.55
C SER A 133 -4.42 -0.39 -12.62
N ALA A 134 -4.33 0.31 -13.76
CA ALA A 134 -3.40 -0.04 -14.83
C ALA A 134 -1.94 -0.03 -14.34
N GLY A 135 -1.58 0.93 -13.47
CA GLY A 135 -0.25 1.01 -12.89
C GLY A 135 0.11 -0.25 -12.10
N SER A 136 -0.74 -0.63 -11.16
CA SER A 136 -0.55 -1.85 -10.35
C SER A 136 -0.56 -3.13 -11.19
N PHE A 137 -1.45 -3.23 -12.18
CA PHE A 137 -1.48 -4.37 -13.11
C PHE A 137 -0.13 -4.54 -13.83
N LEU A 138 0.33 -3.48 -14.51
CA LEU A 138 1.53 -3.54 -15.33
C LEU A 138 2.80 -3.74 -14.49
N GLN A 139 2.84 -3.16 -13.29
CA GLN A 139 3.95 -3.35 -12.36
C GLN A 139 4.03 -4.78 -11.83
N ARG A 140 2.90 -5.36 -11.39
CA ARG A 140 2.82 -6.73 -10.87
C ARG A 140 3.09 -7.76 -11.96
N PHE A 141 2.40 -7.65 -13.10
CA PHE A 141 2.62 -8.54 -14.24
C PHE A 141 4.06 -8.46 -14.74
N GLY A 142 4.65 -7.25 -14.77
CA GLY A 142 6.03 -7.03 -15.13
C GLY A 142 7.07 -7.68 -14.20
N ARG A 143 6.68 -8.28 -13.06
CA ARG A 143 7.55 -9.10 -12.20
C ARG A 143 7.79 -10.49 -12.77
N LEU A 144 6.79 -11.03 -13.48
CA LEU A 144 6.94 -12.31 -14.15
C LEU A 144 7.88 -12.16 -15.36
N GLY A 145 8.67 -13.19 -15.65
CA GLY A 145 9.46 -13.26 -16.90
C GLY A 145 10.63 -12.28 -17.00
N ARG A 146 11.00 -11.57 -15.93
CA ARG A 146 12.25 -10.77 -15.87
C ARG A 146 13.49 -11.64 -15.84
N HIS A 147 13.39 -12.78 -15.18
CA HIS A 147 14.45 -13.77 -15.06
C HIS A 147 14.27 -14.85 -16.10
N SER A 148 15.36 -15.36 -16.65
CA SER A 148 15.37 -16.57 -17.46
C SER A 148 15.59 -17.81 -16.57
N GLY A 149 15.51 -19.01 -17.17
CA GLY A 149 15.89 -20.26 -16.52
C GLY A 149 14.74 -21.09 -15.94
N PHE A 150 13.49 -20.66 -16.13
CA PHE A 150 12.32 -21.53 -15.99
C PHE A 150 11.78 -21.98 -17.36
N PRO A 151 11.18 -23.19 -17.44
CA PRO A 151 10.68 -23.72 -18.70
C PRO A 151 9.40 -23.02 -19.19
N VAL A 152 8.57 -22.52 -18.26
CA VAL A 152 7.28 -21.89 -18.53
C VAL A 152 7.04 -20.75 -17.55
N TYR A 153 6.30 -19.73 -18.00
CA TYR A 153 5.87 -18.59 -17.19
C TYR A 153 4.35 -18.44 -17.30
N ARG A 154 3.66 -18.43 -16.16
CA ARG A 154 2.20 -18.32 -16.11
C ARG A 154 1.76 -17.24 -15.12
N ALA A 155 0.76 -16.47 -15.52
CA ALA A 155 0.10 -15.47 -14.70
C ALA A 155 -1.42 -15.69 -14.66
N HIS A 156 -2.02 -15.42 -13.50
CA HIS A 156 -3.46 -15.37 -13.27
C HIS A 156 -3.79 -13.99 -12.69
N ALA A 157 -4.44 -13.15 -13.49
CA ALA A 157 -4.87 -11.82 -13.10
C ALA A 157 -6.31 -11.86 -12.59
N LEU A 158 -6.51 -11.38 -11.37
CA LEU A 158 -7.78 -11.29 -10.68
C LEU A 158 -8.29 -9.84 -10.79
N LEU A 159 -9.36 -9.65 -11.57
CA LEU A 159 -9.78 -8.33 -12.06
C LEU A 159 -11.26 -8.04 -11.76
N PRO A 160 -11.62 -6.76 -11.56
CA PRO A 160 -13.01 -6.35 -11.60
C PRO A 160 -13.66 -6.70 -12.95
N ARG A 161 -14.91 -7.15 -12.91
CA ARG A 161 -15.68 -7.52 -14.11
C ARG A 161 -15.59 -6.53 -15.26
N PHE A 162 -15.80 -5.23 -14.97
CA PHE A 162 -15.80 -4.20 -16.01
C PHE A 162 -14.43 -4.06 -16.70
N VAL A 163 -13.33 -4.36 -16.00
CA VAL A 163 -11.98 -4.35 -16.58
C VAL A 163 -11.79 -5.58 -17.46
N LEU A 164 -12.19 -6.75 -16.96
CA LEU A 164 -12.12 -8.01 -17.70
C LEU A 164 -12.88 -7.94 -19.03
N GLU A 165 -14.13 -7.44 -19.00
CA GLU A 165 -14.96 -7.27 -20.19
C GLU A 165 -14.30 -6.32 -21.22
N ARG A 166 -13.73 -5.20 -20.76
CA ARG A 166 -13.01 -4.25 -21.63
C ARG A 166 -11.74 -4.83 -22.24
N LEU A 167 -10.97 -5.58 -21.46
CA LEU A 167 -9.76 -6.25 -21.95
C LEU A 167 -10.11 -7.32 -22.97
N THR A 168 -11.12 -8.15 -22.69
CA THR A 168 -11.61 -9.20 -23.60
C THR A 168 -12.07 -8.60 -24.93
N LEU A 169 -12.79 -7.46 -24.90
CA LEU A 169 -13.23 -6.77 -26.10
C LEU A 169 -12.06 -6.22 -26.93
N LYS A 170 -10.98 -5.77 -26.28
CA LYS A 170 -9.82 -5.15 -26.95
C LYS A 170 -8.79 -6.15 -27.46
N LEU A 171 -8.59 -7.25 -26.73
CA LEU A 171 -7.50 -8.21 -26.96
C LEU A 171 -7.99 -9.54 -27.55
N GLY A 172 -9.30 -9.78 -27.58
CA GLY A 172 -9.84 -11.11 -27.91
C GLY A 172 -9.57 -12.13 -26.80
N THR A 173 -9.85 -13.41 -27.07
CA THR A 173 -9.77 -14.49 -26.08
C THR A 173 -8.55 -15.41 -26.22
N PHE A 174 -7.88 -15.46 -27.38
CA PHE A 174 -6.83 -16.48 -27.65
C PHE A 174 -5.68 -16.00 -28.56
N GLU A 175 -5.34 -14.71 -28.53
CA GLU A 175 -4.32 -14.17 -29.44
C GLU A 175 -2.98 -13.89 -28.72
N GLU A 176 -1.88 -14.14 -29.42
CA GLU A 176 -0.57 -13.61 -29.02
C GLU A 176 -0.58 -12.09 -29.22
N VAL A 177 -0.43 -11.34 -28.13
CA VAL A 177 -0.49 -9.87 -28.17
C VAL A 177 0.89 -9.27 -27.98
N GLU A 178 1.25 -8.31 -28.84
CA GLU A 178 2.47 -7.51 -28.65
C GLU A 178 2.37 -6.63 -27.39
N ARG A 179 3.48 -6.51 -26.66
CA ARG A 179 3.56 -5.75 -25.40
C ARG A 179 3.05 -4.32 -25.49
N GLU A 180 3.31 -3.59 -26.57
CA GLU A 180 2.87 -2.20 -26.71
C GLU A 180 1.34 -2.11 -26.79
N THR A 181 0.74 -2.95 -27.65
CA THR A 181 -0.71 -3.11 -27.78
C THR A 181 -1.35 -3.54 -26.46
N PHE A 182 -0.76 -4.53 -25.79
CA PHE A 182 -1.22 -5.02 -24.49
C PHE A 182 -1.22 -3.90 -23.43
N ASN A 183 -0.11 -3.16 -23.32
CA ASN A 183 0.01 -2.08 -22.35
C ASN A 183 -0.97 -0.93 -22.61
N ALA A 184 -1.25 -0.62 -23.88
CA ALA A 184 -2.26 0.36 -24.25
C ALA A 184 -3.66 -0.10 -23.85
N ALA A 185 -4.01 -1.35 -24.18
CA ALA A 185 -5.31 -1.94 -23.81
C ALA A 185 -5.53 -1.95 -22.29
N VAL A 186 -4.51 -2.30 -21.50
CA VAL A 186 -4.57 -2.24 -20.02
C VAL A 186 -4.81 -0.81 -19.54
N ARG A 187 -4.07 0.18 -20.03
CA ARG A 187 -4.26 1.59 -19.61
C ARG A 187 -5.64 2.13 -19.94
N GLU A 188 -6.22 1.70 -21.05
CA GLU A 188 -7.56 2.13 -21.47
C GLU A 188 -8.69 1.37 -20.78
N ALA A 189 -8.45 0.12 -20.35
CA ALA A 189 -9.46 -0.69 -19.68
C ALA A 189 -9.74 -0.21 -18.25
N PHE A 190 -8.69 0.17 -17.52
CA PHE A 190 -8.80 0.68 -16.15
C PHE A 190 -9.29 2.15 -16.11
N PRO A 191 -9.92 2.58 -15.00
CA PRO A 191 -10.25 3.99 -14.80
C PRO A 191 -8.98 4.86 -14.78
N VAL A 192 -9.11 6.11 -15.23
CA VAL A 192 -8.03 7.10 -15.14
C VAL A 192 -7.77 7.41 -13.66
N GLU A 193 -6.51 7.30 -13.24
CA GLU A 193 -6.11 7.63 -11.88
C GLU A 193 -6.35 9.12 -11.58
N ALA A 194 -6.88 9.43 -10.40
CA ALA A 194 -7.12 10.81 -10.01
C ALA A 194 -5.79 11.54 -9.83
N GLU A 195 -5.59 12.66 -10.53
CA GLU A 195 -4.36 13.45 -10.45
C GLU A 195 -4.31 14.36 -9.20
N PHE A 196 -5.38 14.38 -8.40
CA PHE A 196 -5.53 15.17 -7.17
C PHE A 196 -5.09 16.66 -7.31
N LYS A 197 -5.24 17.26 -8.50
CA LYS A 197 -4.80 18.63 -8.80
C LYS A 197 -5.28 19.66 -7.77
N SER A 198 -6.54 19.54 -7.34
CA SER A 198 -7.12 20.43 -6.32
C SER A 198 -6.43 20.31 -4.97
N TYR A 199 -5.99 19.10 -4.57
CA TYR A 199 -5.20 18.90 -3.36
C TYR A 199 -3.83 19.57 -3.51
N THR A 200 -3.12 19.31 -4.60
CA THR A 200 -1.80 19.91 -4.88
C THR A 200 -1.86 21.44 -4.86
N GLN A 201 -2.90 22.04 -5.43
CA GLN A 201 -3.11 23.49 -5.43
C GLN A 201 -3.49 24.04 -4.04
N ARG A 202 -4.31 23.32 -3.26
CA ARG A 202 -4.82 23.81 -1.97
C ARG A 202 -3.84 23.61 -0.81
N TRP A 203 -3.12 22.49 -0.81
CA TRP A 203 -2.32 21.99 0.30
C TRP A 203 -0.85 21.78 -0.07
N GLY A 204 -0.53 21.36 -1.29
CA GLY A 204 0.85 21.25 -1.76
C GLY A 204 1.62 22.57 -1.70
N VAL A 205 0.95 23.67 -2.04
CA VAL A 205 1.54 25.03 -1.90
C VAL A 205 1.81 25.43 -0.45
N VAL A 206 1.06 24.88 0.53
CA VAL A 206 1.30 25.14 1.96
C VAL A 206 2.52 24.36 2.45
N GLN A 207 2.72 23.12 1.98
CA GLN A 207 3.95 22.36 2.25
C GLN A 207 5.17 23.07 1.65
N ALA A 208 5.05 23.62 0.44
CA ALA A 208 6.10 24.43 -0.17
C ALA A 208 6.40 25.71 0.66
N ALA A 209 5.36 26.37 1.17
CA ALA A 209 5.49 27.53 2.04
C ALA A 209 6.21 27.21 3.36
N GLN A 210 5.98 26.04 3.94
CA GLN A 210 6.69 25.57 5.12
C GLN A 210 8.20 25.51 4.88
N VAL A 211 8.64 24.88 3.77
CA VAL A 211 10.07 24.80 3.43
C VAL A 211 10.71 26.19 3.33
N VAL A 212 10.03 27.13 2.68
CA VAL A 212 10.50 28.53 2.58
C VAL A 212 10.59 29.18 3.95
N ALA A 213 9.56 29.04 4.79
CA ALA A 213 9.50 29.62 6.12
C ALA A 213 10.61 29.07 7.05
N GLU A 214 10.87 27.77 6.99
CA GLU A 214 11.95 27.11 7.75
C GLU A 214 13.32 27.64 7.32
N LEU A 215 13.57 27.76 6.01
CA LEU A 215 14.83 28.30 5.48
C LEU A 215 15.07 29.77 5.88
N GLN A 216 14.01 30.58 5.89
CA GLN A 216 14.05 31.98 6.33
C GLN A 216 14.24 32.13 7.85
N GLY A 217 13.83 31.12 8.64
CA GLY A 217 13.99 31.08 10.09
C GLY A 217 15.40 30.69 10.56
N GLN A 218 16.25 30.14 9.70
CA GLN A 218 17.60 29.67 10.06
C GLN A 218 18.56 30.83 10.37
N SER A 219 19.53 30.58 11.27
CA SER A 219 20.48 31.56 11.79
C SER A 219 21.45 32.16 10.74
N LYS A 220 21.54 31.59 9.54
CA LYS A 220 22.33 32.09 8.40
C LYS A 220 21.45 32.81 7.37
N LYS A 221 20.63 33.77 7.81
CA LYS A 221 19.66 34.48 6.97
C LYS A 221 20.27 35.04 5.68
N ASP A 222 21.42 35.71 5.77
CA ASP A 222 22.05 36.37 4.61
C ASP A 222 22.55 35.36 3.54
N ALA A 223 22.95 34.15 3.93
CA ALA A 223 23.38 33.11 2.99
C ALA A 223 22.19 32.40 2.33
N ASN A 224 21.04 32.37 3.01
CA ASN A 224 19.84 31.67 2.55
C ASN A 224 18.86 32.58 1.82
N GLU A 225 18.99 33.90 1.91
CA GLU A 225 18.01 34.84 1.36
C GLU A 225 17.87 34.71 -0.16
N ALA A 226 18.99 34.76 -0.89
CA ALA A 226 18.99 34.59 -2.35
C ALA A 226 18.43 33.22 -2.79
N PHE A 227 18.73 32.16 -2.04
CA PHE A 227 18.22 30.82 -2.32
C PHE A 227 16.72 30.71 -2.02
N SER A 228 16.26 31.23 -0.88
CA SER A 228 14.85 31.19 -0.48
C SER A 228 13.97 32.02 -1.41
N ASN A 229 14.47 33.17 -1.90
CA ASN A 229 13.77 33.99 -2.89
C ASN A 229 13.67 33.26 -4.24
N ALA A 230 14.79 32.71 -4.74
CA ALA A 230 14.78 31.92 -5.98
C ALA A 230 13.87 30.68 -5.88
N LEU A 231 13.82 30.03 -4.71
CA LEU A 231 12.92 28.91 -4.46
C LEU A 231 11.45 29.35 -4.44
N SER A 232 11.15 30.49 -3.82
CA SER A 232 9.81 31.08 -3.84
C SER A 232 9.35 31.39 -5.26
N ASP A 233 10.23 31.97 -6.09
CA ASP A 233 9.94 32.26 -7.50
C ASP A 233 9.65 30.98 -8.30
N GLN A 234 10.41 29.90 -8.05
CA GLN A 234 10.13 28.60 -8.67
C GLN A 234 8.79 28.02 -8.24
N TYR A 235 8.43 28.13 -6.96
CA TYR A 235 7.12 27.68 -6.50
C TYR A 235 5.99 28.55 -7.07
N ASP A 236 6.20 29.84 -7.26
CA ASP A 236 5.24 30.71 -7.95
C ASP A 236 5.05 30.30 -9.41
N LEU A 237 6.11 29.88 -10.11
CA LEU A 237 5.99 29.32 -11.47
C LEU A 237 5.26 27.98 -11.51
N PHE A 238 5.42 27.14 -10.48
CA PHE A 238 4.83 25.80 -10.43
C PHE A 238 3.36 25.81 -9.98
N TYR A 239 3.04 26.57 -8.92
CA TYR A 239 1.71 26.63 -8.32
C TYR A 239 0.87 27.79 -8.83
N GLY A 240 1.51 28.87 -9.27
CA GLY A 240 0.82 30.05 -9.78
C GLY A 240 0.28 29.85 -11.19
N GLN A 241 -0.79 30.57 -11.49
CA GLN A 241 -1.08 30.92 -12.88
C GLN A 241 -0.17 32.09 -13.25
N GLN A 242 0.33 32.14 -14.49
CA GLN A 242 1.44 32.95 -15.03
C GLN A 242 1.53 34.45 -14.63
N THR A 243 0.57 35.01 -13.89
CA THR A 243 0.46 36.43 -13.54
C THR A 243 0.17 36.71 -12.05
N GLN A 244 0.04 35.72 -11.16
CA GLN A 244 -0.21 35.98 -9.73
C GLN A 244 0.74 35.21 -8.79
N PRO A 245 1.54 35.91 -7.96
CA PRO A 245 2.34 35.26 -6.93
C PRO A 245 1.43 34.58 -5.91
N THR A 246 1.63 33.29 -5.73
CA THR A 246 0.84 32.40 -4.87
C THR A 246 1.55 32.17 -3.54
N MET A 247 2.89 32.23 -3.51
CA MET A 247 3.69 31.94 -2.32
C MET A 247 3.47 32.91 -1.18
N LEU A 248 3.28 34.20 -1.46
CA LEU A 248 2.97 35.16 -0.41
C LEU A 248 1.65 34.82 0.32
N LYS A 249 0.62 34.39 -0.43
CA LYS A 249 -0.65 33.94 0.15
C LYS A 249 -0.48 32.62 0.90
N ALA A 250 0.32 31.71 0.36
CA ALA A 250 0.59 30.42 0.98
C ALA A 250 1.38 30.55 2.29
N LEU A 251 2.37 31.44 2.38
CA LEU A 251 3.09 31.76 3.61
C LEU A 251 2.16 32.33 4.68
N LYS A 252 1.25 33.24 4.30
CA LYS A 252 0.22 33.74 5.23
C LYS A 252 -0.67 32.60 5.76
N LYS A 253 -1.09 31.69 4.86
CA LYS A 253 -1.88 30.51 5.23
C LYS A 253 -1.09 29.57 6.15
N TYR A 254 0.18 29.31 5.84
CA TYR A 254 1.09 28.50 6.66
C TYR A 254 1.19 29.06 8.08
N TRP A 255 1.52 30.34 8.25
CA TRP A 255 1.64 30.95 9.58
C TRP A 255 0.32 30.99 10.35
N ALA A 256 -0.80 31.18 9.65
CA ALA A 256 -2.13 31.10 10.26
C ALA A 256 -2.42 29.69 10.80
N LEU A 257 -2.08 28.64 10.04
CA LEU A 257 -2.23 27.25 10.47
C LEU A 257 -1.26 26.91 11.60
N HIS A 258 0.01 27.29 11.48
CA HIS A 258 1.03 27.08 12.51
C HIS A 258 0.59 27.60 13.88
N ASN A 259 -0.05 28.77 13.91
CA ASN A 259 -0.46 29.40 15.16
C ASN A 259 -1.82 28.94 15.70
N LYS A 260 -2.72 28.43 14.84
CA LYS A 260 -4.10 28.11 15.23
C LYS A 260 -4.44 26.61 15.19
N GLN A 261 -3.82 25.85 14.31
CA GLN A 261 -4.12 24.45 14.00
C GLN A 261 -2.83 23.71 13.57
N PRO A 262 -1.83 23.62 14.46
CA PRO A 262 -0.54 22.99 14.15
C PRO A 262 -0.67 21.52 13.73
N GLU A 263 -1.71 20.83 14.17
CA GLU A 263 -2.00 19.42 13.85
C GLU A 263 -2.22 19.23 12.34
N ILE A 264 -2.83 20.21 11.66
CA ILE A 264 -3.02 20.17 10.20
C ILE A 264 -1.67 20.21 9.49
N LEU A 265 -0.72 21.02 9.98
CA LEU A 265 0.62 21.09 9.40
C LEU A 265 1.46 19.85 9.72
N ALA A 266 1.31 19.30 10.93
CA ALA A 266 1.94 18.04 11.31
C ALA A 266 1.49 16.91 10.37
N GLU A 267 0.19 16.82 10.09
CA GLU A 267 -0.35 15.81 9.16
C GLU A 267 0.11 16.08 7.71
N LEU A 268 0.06 17.33 7.24
CA LEU A 268 0.54 17.69 5.91
C LEU A 268 2.04 17.43 5.72
N SER A 269 2.86 17.63 6.74
CA SER A 269 4.31 17.37 6.65
C SER A 269 4.65 15.89 6.80
N SER A 270 3.70 15.06 7.20
CA SER A 270 3.87 13.63 7.26
C SER A 270 3.87 13.01 5.84
N PHE A 271 4.87 12.19 5.53
CA PHE A 271 4.95 11.54 4.21
C PHE A 271 3.92 10.41 4.04
N ARG A 272 3.37 9.87 5.14
CA ARG A 272 2.44 8.73 5.16
C ARG A 272 1.25 8.89 6.12
N GLY A 273 1.02 10.10 6.63
CA GLY A 273 0.13 10.31 7.78
C GLY A 273 0.90 10.18 9.09
N LEU A 274 0.65 11.07 10.05
CA LEU A 274 0.89 10.78 11.46
C LEU A 274 -0.39 10.11 11.95
N SER A 275 -0.38 8.80 12.16
CA SER A 275 -1.54 8.18 12.82
C SER A 275 -1.37 8.34 14.33
N PRO A 276 -2.10 9.26 15.00
CA PRO A 276 -2.17 9.27 16.46
C PRO A 276 -2.84 8.00 17.00
N LEU A 277 -3.34 7.14 16.10
CA LEU A 277 -4.04 5.90 16.39
C LEU A 277 -3.10 4.70 16.29
N SER A 278 -1.79 4.92 16.30
CA SER A 278 -0.81 3.84 16.38
C SER A 278 -0.97 3.06 17.69
N CYS A 279 -1.02 1.75 17.58
CA CYS A 279 -1.15 0.80 18.68
C CYS A 279 0.09 -0.09 18.74
N GLY A 280 0.54 -0.47 19.94
CA GLY A 280 1.46 -1.57 20.13
C GLY A 280 0.73 -2.90 19.90
N VAL A 281 1.32 -3.77 19.09
CA VAL A 281 0.70 -5.02 18.62
C VAL A 281 1.61 -6.19 18.95
N TRP A 282 1.07 -7.16 19.67
CA TRP A 282 1.63 -8.48 19.85
C TRP A 282 0.86 -9.43 18.92
N ASP A 283 1.49 -9.86 17.84
CA ASP A 283 0.82 -10.65 16.80
C ASP A 283 0.77 -12.16 17.10
N THR A 284 0.14 -12.91 16.19
CA THR A 284 -0.05 -14.36 16.33
C THR A 284 1.25 -15.17 16.21
N ASP A 285 2.30 -14.59 15.63
CA ASP A 285 3.63 -15.22 15.48
C ASP A 285 4.58 -14.81 16.61
N ASN A 286 4.05 -14.17 17.66
CA ASN A 286 4.80 -13.69 18.81
C ASN A 286 5.73 -12.50 18.52
N HIS A 287 5.50 -11.76 17.42
CA HIS A 287 6.22 -10.53 17.15
C HIS A 287 5.56 -9.33 17.81
N LEU A 288 6.39 -8.39 18.25
CA LEU A 288 5.97 -7.08 18.71
C LEU A 288 6.21 -6.05 17.59
N GLN A 289 5.19 -5.26 17.28
CA GLN A 289 5.24 -4.21 16.26
C GLN A 289 4.24 -3.10 16.57
N THR A 290 4.17 -2.06 15.71
CA THR A 290 3.15 -1.02 15.80
C THR A 290 2.27 -1.02 14.57
N TYR A 291 0.98 -0.74 14.75
CA TYR A 291 0.03 -0.69 13.64
C TYR A 291 -1.15 0.24 13.90
N ASP A 292 -1.81 0.66 12.81
CA ASP A 292 -2.97 1.55 12.87
C ASP A 292 -4.20 0.87 13.49
N LEU A 293 -4.82 1.55 14.46
CA LEU A 293 -6.00 1.06 15.16
C LEU A 293 -7.11 0.63 14.19
N PHE A 294 -7.46 1.43 13.18
CA PHE A 294 -8.61 1.13 12.32
C PHE A 294 -8.41 -0.12 11.49
N PHE A 295 -7.17 -0.41 11.09
CA PHE A 295 -6.87 -1.70 10.49
C PHE A 295 -7.14 -2.84 11.47
N LEU A 296 -6.67 -2.72 12.71
CA LEU A 296 -6.83 -3.77 13.73
C LEU A 296 -8.32 -4.00 14.05
N LEU A 297 -9.09 -2.93 14.24
CA LEU A 297 -10.54 -3.02 14.51
C LEU A 297 -11.31 -3.70 13.37
N ALA A 298 -10.91 -3.47 12.13
CA ALA A 298 -11.60 -4.01 10.97
C ALA A 298 -11.18 -5.45 10.63
N ASN A 299 -9.99 -5.90 11.04
CA ASN A 299 -9.40 -7.14 10.53
C ASN A 299 -8.99 -8.15 11.61
N THR A 300 -9.08 -7.82 12.90
CA THR A 300 -8.55 -8.69 13.96
C THR A 300 -9.53 -8.85 15.12
N GLU A 301 -9.46 -10.03 15.74
CA GLU A 301 -9.94 -10.26 17.10
C GLU A 301 -8.73 -10.17 18.03
N PHE A 302 -8.84 -9.39 19.11
CA PHE A 302 -7.72 -9.09 19.99
C PHE A 302 -8.17 -8.89 21.43
N GLU A 303 -7.22 -8.99 22.35
CA GLU A 303 -7.35 -8.54 23.74
C GLU A 303 -6.54 -7.26 23.96
N ILE A 304 -6.99 -6.41 24.88
CA ILE A 304 -6.27 -5.19 25.27
C ILE A 304 -5.40 -5.52 26.47
N LEU A 305 -4.11 -5.19 26.36
CA LEU A 305 -3.13 -5.33 27.40
C LEU A 305 -2.90 -4.00 28.12
N SER A 306 -2.45 -4.07 29.36
CA SER A 306 -1.86 -2.90 30.00
C SER A 306 -0.51 -2.57 29.37
N SER A 307 -0.13 -1.29 29.40
CA SER A 307 1.21 -0.85 28.95
C SER A 307 2.32 -1.60 29.70
N ALA A 308 2.15 -1.87 31.00
CA ALA A 308 3.13 -2.60 31.79
C ALA A 308 3.33 -4.06 31.32
N GLU A 309 2.26 -4.75 30.96
CA GLU A 309 2.32 -6.13 30.44
C GLU A 309 3.01 -6.18 29.08
N PHE A 310 2.65 -5.27 28.16
CA PHE A 310 3.27 -5.21 26.84
C PHE A 310 4.75 -4.87 26.93
N MET A 311 5.12 -3.85 27.73
CA MET A 311 6.50 -3.42 27.89
C MET A 311 7.37 -4.48 28.59
N LYS A 312 6.78 -5.37 29.39
CA LYS A 312 7.49 -6.53 29.94
C LYS A 312 7.92 -7.48 28.84
N GLU A 313 7.06 -7.73 27.85
CA GLU A 313 7.38 -8.58 26.70
C GLU A 313 8.42 -7.92 25.78
N VAL A 314 8.31 -6.60 25.55
CA VAL A 314 9.32 -5.81 24.81
C VAL A 314 10.72 -6.01 25.40
N LYS A 315 10.83 -5.94 26.74
CA LYS A 315 12.10 -6.17 27.46
C LYS A 315 12.56 -7.62 27.37
N HIS A 316 11.64 -8.57 27.46
CA HIS A 316 11.93 -9.99 27.37
C HIS A 316 12.49 -10.36 25.99
N GLN A 317 12.00 -9.73 24.92
CA GLN A 317 12.49 -9.91 23.55
C GLN A 317 13.68 -9.00 23.18
N GLU A 318 14.25 -8.28 24.16
CA GLU A 318 15.41 -7.38 23.98
C GLU A 318 15.19 -6.29 22.91
N LEU A 319 13.95 -5.81 22.79
CA LEU A 319 13.58 -4.76 21.84
C LEU A 319 13.73 -3.34 22.44
N GLU A 320 13.94 -2.36 21.57
CA GLU A 320 14.07 -0.94 21.94
C GLU A 320 12.74 -0.38 22.47
N GLU A 321 12.64 -0.17 23.78
CA GLU A 321 11.41 0.32 24.43
C GLU A 321 10.84 1.60 23.82
N ARG A 322 11.71 2.50 23.34
CA ARG A 322 11.31 3.78 22.77
C ARG A 322 10.40 3.62 21.53
N ASP A 323 10.53 2.52 20.80
CA ASP A 323 9.79 2.27 19.56
C ASP A 323 8.32 1.90 19.85
N TYR A 324 8.02 1.55 21.11
CA TYR A 324 6.71 1.08 21.58
C TYR A 324 6.11 1.98 22.67
N LYS A 325 6.75 3.11 22.99
CA LYS A 325 6.20 4.09 23.93
C LYS A 325 5.10 4.92 23.28
N ASP A 326 4.26 5.52 24.12
CA ASP A 326 3.25 6.50 23.74
C ASP A 326 2.27 6.02 22.66
N GLN A 327 2.00 4.71 22.63
CA GLN A 327 0.98 4.12 21.76
C GLN A 327 -0.42 4.33 22.36
N LEU A 328 -1.41 4.50 21.50
CA LEU A 328 -2.81 4.71 21.92
C LEU A 328 -3.31 3.53 22.76
N LEU A 329 -3.02 2.30 22.31
CA LEU A 329 -3.39 1.05 22.96
C LEU A 329 -2.28 0.01 22.77
N TYR A 330 -2.28 -1.00 23.63
CA TYR A 330 -1.45 -2.19 23.53
C TYR A 330 -2.35 -3.41 23.35
N LEU A 331 -2.19 -4.14 22.26
CA LEU A 331 -3.13 -5.15 21.79
C LEU A 331 -2.41 -6.47 21.54
N LYS A 332 -3.03 -7.58 21.93
CA LYS A 332 -2.59 -8.92 21.53
C LYS A 332 -3.60 -9.53 20.58
N ILE A 333 -3.16 -9.83 19.36
CA ILE A 333 -4.00 -10.40 18.31
C ILE A 333 -4.25 -11.88 18.62
N ILE A 334 -5.52 -12.23 18.72
CA ILE A 334 -5.97 -13.62 18.87
C ILE A 334 -6.03 -14.28 17.49
N LYS A 335 -6.65 -13.60 16.51
CA LYS A 335 -6.72 -14.06 15.11
C LYS A 335 -7.10 -12.92 14.16
N TYR A 336 -6.85 -13.13 12.87
CA TYR A 336 -7.39 -12.29 11.81
C TYR A 336 -8.78 -12.80 11.42
N VAL A 337 -9.77 -11.91 11.38
CA VAL A 337 -11.15 -12.31 11.04
C VAL A 337 -11.24 -12.65 9.54
N PRO A 338 -12.08 -13.62 9.13
CA PRO A 338 -12.25 -13.99 7.72
C PRO A 338 -12.81 -12.83 6.88
N GLU A 339 -13.78 -12.10 7.43
CA GLU A 339 -14.43 -10.99 6.77
C GLU A 339 -14.09 -9.67 7.47
N ARG A 340 -13.65 -8.69 6.69
CA ARG A 340 -13.35 -7.35 7.18
C ARG A 340 -14.61 -6.72 7.76
N GLN A 341 -14.55 -6.35 9.03
CA GLN A 341 -15.65 -5.72 9.74
C GLN A 341 -15.94 -4.32 9.19
N GLN A 342 -17.22 -3.96 9.13
CA GLN A 342 -17.63 -2.60 8.79
C GLN A 342 -17.35 -1.68 9.99
N LEU A 343 -16.34 -0.82 9.83
CA LEU A 343 -16.03 0.22 10.81
C LEU A 343 -17.00 1.40 10.62
N ILE A 344 -17.76 1.72 11.66
CA ILE A 344 -18.60 2.92 11.70
C ILE A 344 -18.11 3.81 12.84
N LEU A 345 -17.65 5.01 12.49
CA LEU A 345 -17.27 6.04 13.45
C LEU A 345 -18.45 6.96 13.72
N GLY A 346 -18.72 7.20 15.00
CA GLY A 346 -19.66 8.20 15.48
C GLY A 346 -18.93 9.49 15.85
N LEU A 347 -19.47 10.61 15.41
CA LEU A 347 -19.05 11.95 15.83
C LEU A 347 -20.00 12.47 16.91
N ARG A 348 -19.55 13.46 17.69
CA ARG A 348 -20.38 14.12 18.72
C ARG A 348 -21.43 15.08 18.14
N PHE A 349 -21.34 15.38 16.86
CA PHE A 349 -22.26 16.25 16.14
C PHE A 349 -22.89 15.52 14.96
N VAL A 350 -24.06 16.01 14.54
CA VAL A 350 -24.76 15.50 13.36
C VAL A 350 -24.09 16.10 12.13
N VAL A 351 -23.46 15.25 11.32
CA VAL A 351 -22.73 15.66 10.11
C VAL A 351 -23.59 16.50 9.16
N ALA A 352 -24.88 16.15 9.03
CA ALA A 352 -25.82 16.85 8.15
C ALA A 352 -26.02 18.32 8.53
N ASP A 353 -25.94 18.65 9.82
CA ASP A 353 -26.14 20.01 10.33
C ASP A 353 -24.94 20.92 10.06
N PHE A 354 -23.80 20.33 9.68
CA PHE A 354 -22.52 20.99 9.48
C PHE A 354 -22.00 20.87 8.03
N ALA A 355 -22.89 20.69 7.06
CA ALA A 355 -22.55 20.39 5.66
C ALA A 355 -21.54 21.38 5.03
N THR A 356 -21.64 22.68 5.31
CA THR A 356 -20.71 23.71 4.81
C THR A 356 -19.29 23.55 5.35
N SER A 357 -19.15 22.93 6.51
CA SER A 357 -17.87 22.71 7.18
C SER A 357 -17.15 21.46 6.65
N LEU A 358 -17.87 20.49 6.08
CA LEU A 358 -17.33 19.23 5.54
C LEU A 358 -16.40 19.41 4.33
N HIS A 359 -16.48 20.57 3.66
CA HIS A 359 -15.59 20.92 2.55
C HIS A 359 -14.25 21.54 3.00
N ASN A 360 -14.07 21.70 4.31
CA ASN A 360 -12.87 22.24 4.93
C ASN A 360 -12.16 21.17 5.76
N VAL A 361 -10.83 21.25 5.82
CA VAL A 361 -10.06 20.39 6.72
C VAL A 361 -10.33 20.83 8.16
N GLN A 362 -10.59 19.85 9.02
CA GLN A 362 -10.89 20.06 10.42
C GLN A 362 -10.07 19.09 11.26
N VAL A 363 -9.60 19.58 12.40
CA VAL A 363 -9.11 18.71 13.46
C VAL A 363 -10.34 18.28 14.25
N LEU A 364 -10.61 16.98 14.26
CA LEU A 364 -11.71 16.39 15.01
C LEU A 364 -11.15 15.61 16.18
N ASP A 365 -11.74 15.79 17.34
CA ASP A 365 -11.46 15.02 18.54
C ASP A 365 -12.69 14.17 18.91
N ASN A 366 -12.49 13.27 19.88
CA ASN A 366 -13.59 12.60 20.59
C ASN A 366 -14.55 11.78 19.71
N PHE A 367 -14.08 11.21 18.61
CA PHE A 367 -14.88 10.25 17.84
C PHE A 367 -14.97 8.91 18.58
N ILE A 368 -16.02 8.15 18.29
CA ILE A 368 -16.27 6.85 18.91
C ILE A 368 -16.47 5.78 17.85
N VAL A 369 -16.00 4.58 18.13
CA VAL A 369 -16.34 3.38 17.37
C VAL A 369 -17.76 2.99 17.74
N ARG A 370 -18.68 3.00 16.76
CA ARG A 370 -20.05 2.50 16.88
C ARG A 370 -20.11 1.01 16.54
N GLU A 371 -19.53 0.67 15.40
CA GLU A 371 -19.37 -0.69 14.89
C GLU A 371 -17.90 -0.97 14.56
N PRO A 372 -17.43 -2.22 14.73
CA PRO A 372 -18.18 -3.37 15.22
C PRO A 372 -18.41 -3.36 16.75
N SER A 373 -19.57 -3.87 17.20
CA SER A 373 -19.92 -3.97 18.62
C SER A 373 -19.26 -5.17 19.33
N PHE A 374 -17.98 -5.05 19.68
CA PHE A 374 -17.24 -6.03 20.48
C PHE A 374 -17.08 -5.63 21.96
N THR A 375 -16.65 -6.59 22.79
CA THR A 375 -16.41 -6.40 24.23
C THR A 375 -15.32 -5.37 24.53
N TRP A 376 -14.33 -5.20 23.65
CA TRP A 376 -13.26 -4.20 23.79
C TRP A 376 -13.72 -2.77 23.44
N ARG A 377 -14.90 -2.57 22.85
CA ARG A 377 -15.36 -1.28 22.31
C ARG A 377 -15.32 -0.16 23.33
N ASP A 378 -15.74 -0.43 24.57
CA ASP A 378 -15.78 0.58 25.63
C ASP A 378 -14.38 0.97 26.14
N GLN A 379 -13.40 0.08 26.00
CA GLN A 379 -12.00 0.37 26.31
C GLN A 379 -11.38 1.21 25.19
N VAL A 380 -11.59 0.82 23.93
CA VAL A 380 -11.14 1.61 22.76
C VAL A 380 -11.75 3.00 22.77
N ASN A 381 -13.06 3.11 23.00
CA ASN A 381 -13.75 4.40 23.09
C ASN A 381 -13.34 5.24 24.30
N ARG A 382 -12.70 4.67 25.32
CA ARG A 382 -12.09 5.44 26.40
C ARG A 382 -10.75 6.02 25.96
N ALA A 383 -9.92 5.24 25.26
CA ALA A 383 -8.64 5.71 24.72
C ALA A 383 -8.82 6.78 23.63
N LEU A 384 -9.86 6.68 22.79
CA LEU A 384 -10.17 7.67 21.74
C LEU A 384 -10.74 9.01 22.24
N LYS A 385 -11.10 9.09 23.53
CA LYS A 385 -11.60 10.33 24.17
C LYS A 385 -10.49 11.17 24.80
N THR A 386 -9.34 10.57 25.04
CA THR A 386 -8.09 11.24 25.42
C THR A 386 -7.41 11.77 24.18
#